data_AF-A0A1G6HT98-F1
#
_entry.id   AF-A0A1G6HT98-F1
#
_cell.length_a   1.000
_cell.length_b   1.000
_cell.length_c   1.000
_cell.angle_alpha   90.00
_cell.angle_beta   90.00
_cell.angle_gamma   90.00
#
_symmetry.space_group_name_H-M   'P 1'
#
loop_
_entity.id
_entity.type
_entity.pdbx_description
1 polymer ?
#
loop_
_entity_poly.entity_id
_entity_poly.type
_entity_poly.pdbx_seq_one_letter_code
_entity_poly.pdbx_strand_id
1 'polypeptide(L)'
;MFWDMIDDFVYITLFFAIAILLKKYIPGLKRFIIPNSILAGFVGLILGPNVLGLIPLDADGLGTIIYHLMAIGFIALSLRSVKKSKNVNALNAGIIIVSTYLFQGVLGLAMSFGFNIFDKQIFPGMGLLFPLGFGQGPGQAFSIGTQWEKLGLLNGGGAGLAIAASGFAWATIGGIIILNILIVNKKKKHEQIQVVPKKEMMVKDYEFSDMDGLTIQFVIISE
;
A
#
# COMPACT_ATOMS: atom_id res chain seq x y z
N MET A 1 -11.30 -21.62 -8.81
CA MET A 1 -11.44 -20.15 -8.85
C MET A 1 -12.24 -19.60 -7.67
N PHE A 2 -13.53 -19.93 -7.47
CA PHE A 2 -14.28 -19.44 -6.29
C PHE A 2 -13.76 -19.99 -4.96
N TRP A 3 -13.42 -21.28 -4.92
CA TRP A 3 -12.87 -21.93 -3.73
C TRP A 3 -11.49 -21.36 -3.33
N ASP A 4 -10.61 -21.16 -4.32
CA ASP A 4 -9.28 -20.57 -4.09
C ASP A 4 -9.38 -19.15 -3.50
N MET A 5 -10.32 -18.34 -3.99
CA MET A 5 -10.56 -17.01 -3.43
C MET A 5 -11.06 -17.07 -1.98
N ILE A 6 -11.93 -18.02 -1.64
CA ILE A 6 -12.41 -18.22 -0.26
C ILE A 6 -11.23 -18.59 0.65
N ASP A 7 -10.37 -19.50 0.20
CA ASP A 7 -9.18 -19.91 0.95
C ASP A 7 -8.24 -18.73 1.20
N ASP A 8 -7.99 -17.90 0.19
CA ASP A 8 -7.20 -16.67 0.32
C ASP A 8 -7.78 -15.73 1.39
N PHE A 9 -9.10 -15.53 1.41
CA PHE A 9 -9.76 -14.72 2.44
C PHE A 9 -9.62 -15.31 3.85
N VAL A 10 -9.71 -16.64 3.98
CA VAL A 10 -9.49 -17.34 5.25
C VAL A 10 -8.05 -17.14 5.73
N TYR A 11 -7.06 -17.31 4.86
CA TYR A 11 -5.65 -17.10 5.20
C TYR A 11 -5.37 -15.65 5.57
N ILE A 12 -5.86 -14.67 4.82
CA ILE A 12 -5.70 -13.24 5.15
C ILE A 12 -6.29 -12.95 6.54
N THR A 13 -7.48 -13.46 6.83
CA THR A 13 -8.13 -13.29 8.14
C THR A 13 -7.30 -13.91 9.26
N LEU A 14 -6.77 -15.11 9.04
CA LEU A 14 -5.88 -15.80 9.98
C LEU A 14 -4.58 -15.01 10.23
N PHE A 15 -3.96 -14.45 9.19
CA PHE A 15 -2.77 -13.62 9.30
C PHE A 15 -3.03 -12.35 10.10
N PHE A 16 -4.20 -11.72 9.91
CA PHE A 16 -4.63 -10.58 10.72
C PHE A 16 -4.82 -10.96 12.20
N ALA A 17 -5.45 -12.09 12.48
CA ALA A 17 -5.60 -12.60 13.85
C ALA A 17 -4.23 -12.83 14.50
N ILE A 18 -3.30 -13.49 13.81
CA ILE A 18 -1.94 -13.72 14.29
C ILE A 18 -1.22 -12.38 14.52
N ALA A 19 -1.34 -11.41 13.61
CA ALA A 19 -0.74 -10.08 13.75
C ALA A 19 -1.24 -9.34 14.99
N ILE A 20 -2.55 -9.43 15.29
CA ILE A 20 -3.14 -8.85 16.50
C ILE A 20 -2.56 -9.52 17.76
N LEU A 21 -2.46 -10.85 17.76
CA LEU A 21 -1.89 -11.59 18.89
C LEU A 21 -0.40 -11.28 19.08
N LEU A 22 0.39 -11.24 18.00
CA LEU A 22 1.81 -10.88 18.04
C LEU A 22 2.00 -9.50 18.66
N LYS A 23 1.22 -8.51 18.24
CA LYS A 23 1.27 -7.16 18.81
C LYS A 23 0.82 -7.12 20.27
N LYS A 24 -0.13 -7.98 20.68
CA LYS A 24 -0.57 -8.11 22.06
C LYS A 24 0.48 -8.76 22.96
N TYR A 25 1.21 -9.76 22.49
CA TYR A 25 2.15 -10.51 23.32
C TYR A 25 3.58 -9.96 23.28
N ILE A 26 4.02 -9.36 22.17
CA ILE A 26 5.41 -8.88 22.02
C ILE A 26 5.49 -7.41 22.45
N PRO A 27 6.12 -7.08 23.61
CA PRO A 27 6.20 -5.72 24.11
C PRO A 27 6.99 -4.78 23.18
N GLY A 28 7.95 -5.31 22.41
CA GLY A 28 8.69 -4.55 21.40
C GLY A 28 7.79 -3.97 20.31
N LEU A 29 6.81 -4.74 19.81
CA LEU A 29 5.86 -4.29 18.78
C LEU A 29 4.86 -3.25 19.31
N LYS A 30 4.61 -3.22 20.62
CA LYS A 30 3.75 -2.20 21.25
C LYS A 30 4.42 -0.83 21.30
N ARG A 31 5.76 -0.79 21.33
CA ARG A 31 6.54 0.44 21.42
C ARG A 31 6.57 1.21 20.10
N PHE A 32 6.42 0.51 18.97
CA PHE A 32 6.41 1.09 17.63
C PHE A 32 4.98 1.17 17.09
N ILE A 33 4.66 2.25 16.36
CA ILE A 33 3.38 2.39 15.66
C ILE A 33 3.41 1.55 14.38
N ILE A 34 3.26 0.23 14.52
CA ILE A 34 3.18 -0.71 13.40
C ILE A 34 1.71 -1.08 13.18
N PRO A 35 1.11 -0.81 12.02
CA PRO A 35 -0.24 -1.26 11.68
C PRO A 35 -0.35 -2.79 11.64
N ASN A 36 -1.53 -3.32 12.02
CA ASN A 36 -1.74 -4.77 12.05
C ASN A 36 -1.73 -5.38 10.65
N SER A 37 -2.16 -4.64 9.63
CA SER A 37 -2.13 -5.06 8.22
C SER A 37 -0.70 -5.36 7.73
N ILE A 38 0.27 -4.56 8.16
CA ILE A 38 1.68 -4.74 7.80
C ILE A 38 2.24 -6.00 8.48
N LEU A 39 1.95 -6.17 9.77
CA LEU A 39 2.33 -7.38 10.51
C LEU A 39 1.70 -8.63 9.87
N ALA A 40 0.44 -8.56 9.45
CA ALA A 40 -0.24 -9.66 8.77
C ALA A 40 0.45 -10.00 7.44
N GLY A 41 0.85 -9.01 6.65
CA GLY A 41 1.62 -9.21 5.42
C GLY A 41 2.96 -9.93 5.67
N PHE A 42 3.71 -9.53 6.70
CA PHE A 42 4.95 -10.23 7.08
C PHE A 42 4.71 -11.66 7.55
N VAL A 43 3.64 -11.90 8.31
CA VAL A 43 3.23 -13.26 8.72
C VAL A 43 2.92 -14.12 7.50
N GLY A 44 2.13 -13.61 6.55
CA GLY A 44 1.82 -14.30 5.30
C GLY A 44 3.05 -14.59 4.45
N LEU A 45 4.02 -13.67 4.39
CA LEU A 45 5.28 -13.87 3.66
C LEU A 45 6.14 -14.97 4.29
N ILE A 46 6.20 -15.04 5.62
CA ILE A 46 6.96 -16.07 6.35
C ILE A 46 6.26 -17.44 6.25
N LEU A 47 4.94 -17.50 6.40
CA LEU A 47 4.18 -18.76 6.35
C LEU A 47 3.93 -19.26 4.92
N GLY A 48 4.04 -18.37 3.93
CA GLY A 48 3.78 -18.65 2.54
C GLY A 48 4.82 -19.56 1.86
N PRO A 49 4.62 -19.85 0.56
CA PRO A 49 5.37 -20.85 -0.19
C PRO A 49 6.87 -20.54 -0.32
N ASN A 50 7.24 -19.26 -0.30
CA ASN A 50 8.63 -18.83 -0.54
C ASN A 50 9.54 -18.93 0.69
N VAL A 51 9.01 -19.16 1.89
CA VAL A 51 9.80 -19.19 3.13
C VAL A 51 9.60 -20.50 3.90
N LEU A 52 8.45 -20.68 4.57
CA LEU A 52 8.18 -21.91 5.33
C LEU A 52 7.35 -22.94 4.57
N GLY A 53 6.62 -22.53 3.52
CA GLY A 53 5.83 -23.46 2.72
C GLY A 53 4.62 -24.07 3.43
N LEU A 54 4.16 -23.46 4.54
CA LEU A 54 3.07 -24.01 5.35
C LEU A 54 1.69 -23.72 4.74
N ILE A 55 1.57 -22.61 4.01
CA ILE A 55 0.31 -22.18 3.41
C ILE A 55 0.53 -22.01 1.90
N PRO A 56 -0.27 -22.70 1.06
CA PRO A 56 -0.15 -22.63 -0.39
C PRO A 56 -0.82 -21.35 -0.91
N LEU A 57 -0.13 -20.21 -0.78
CA LEU A 57 -0.60 -18.94 -1.31
C LEU A 57 -0.34 -18.85 -2.82
N ASP A 58 -1.38 -18.53 -3.59
CA ASP A 58 -1.25 -18.25 -5.02
C ASP A 58 -1.02 -16.75 -5.26
N ALA A 59 0.07 -16.42 -5.96
CA ALA A 59 0.43 -15.03 -6.22
C ALA A 59 -0.52 -14.36 -7.21
N ASP A 60 -1.05 -15.12 -8.18
CA ASP A 60 -1.94 -14.59 -9.22
C ASP A 60 -3.35 -14.31 -8.67
N GLY A 61 -3.87 -15.22 -7.84
CA GLY A 61 -5.09 -15.03 -7.06
C GLY A 61 -5.01 -13.81 -6.16
N LEU A 62 -3.97 -13.70 -5.34
CA LEU A 62 -3.73 -12.54 -4.47
C LEU A 62 -3.57 -11.23 -5.27
N GLY A 63 -2.89 -11.28 -6.42
CA GLY A 63 -2.76 -10.15 -7.34
C GLY A 63 -4.12 -9.65 -7.84
N THR A 64 -4.99 -10.58 -8.22
CA THR A 64 -6.37 -10.29 -8.65
C THR A 64 -7.18 -9.67 -7.53
N ILE A 65 -7.08 -10.18 -6.30
CA ILE A 65 -7.75 -9.61 -5.12
C ILE A 65 -7.29 -8.16 -4.89
N ILE A 66 -5.97 -7.91 -4.91
CA ILE A 66 -5.40 -6.57 -4.74
C ILE A 66 -5.92 -5.62 -5.81
N TYR A 67 -5.96 -6.04 -7.08
CA TYR A 67 -6.45 -5.23 -8.18
C TYR A 67 -7.89 -4.74 -7.94
N HIS A 68 -8.80 -5.65 -7.58
CA HIS A 68 -10.21 -5.31 -7.36
C HIS A 68 -10.43 -4.49 -6.08
N LEU A 69 -9.79 -4.88 -4.96
CA LEU A 69 -9.93 -4.15 -3.70
C LEU A 69 -9.35 -2.73 -3.77
N MET A 70 -8.23 -2.54 -4.50
CA MET A 70 -7.67 -1.21 -4.75
C MET A 70 -8.60 -0.35 -5.61
N ALA A 71 -9.24 -0.92 -6.62
CA ALA A 71 -10.22 -0.20 -7.44
C ALA A 71 -11.37 0.34 -6.58
N ILE A 72 -11.94 -0.51 -5.72
CA ILE A 72 -12.99 -0.12 -4.77
C ILE A 72 -12.47 0.96 -3.81
N GLY A 73 -11.25 0.81 -3.28
CA GLY A 73 -10.63 1.78 -2.38
C GLY A 73 -10.45 3.17 -3.02
N PHE A 74 -10.06 3.22 -4.30
CA PHE A 74 -9.93 4.48 -5.04
C PHE A 74 -11.28 5.12 -5.35
N ILE A 75 -12.30 4.32 -5.70
CA ILE A 75 -13.67 4.81 -5.90
C ILE A 75 -14.19 5.45 -4.61
N ALA A 76 -14.07 4.74 -3.48
CA ALA A 76 -14.49 5.25 -2.18
C ALA A 76 -13.73 6.54 -1.79
N LEU A 77 -12.43 6.61 -2.04
CA LEU A 77 -11.62 7.80 -1.77
C LEU A 77 -12.03 8.99 -2.64
N SER A 78 -12.40 8.74 -3.90
CA SER A 78 -12.83 9.77 -4.85
C SER A 78 -14.20 10.34 -4.51
N LEU A 79 -15.10 9.52 -3.98
CA LEU A 79 -16.43 9.93 -3.52
C LEU A 79 -16.38 10.73 -2.20
N ARG A 80 -15.27 10.64 -1.46
CA ARG A 80 -15.12 11.36 -0.19
C ARG A 80 -15.00 12.87 -0.42
N SER A 81 -15.96 13.63 0.13
CA SER A 81 -15.90 15.09 0.18
C SER A 81 -14.71 15.57 1.01
N VAL A 82 -13.84 16.39 0.39
CA VAL A 82 -12.73 17.06 1.07
C VAL A 82 -13.02 18.55 1.14
N LYS A 83 -12.92 19.15 2.34
CA LYS A 83 -13.02 20.61 2.50
C LYS A 83 -11.91 21.27 1.68
N LYS A 84 -12.26 22.06 0.66
CA LYS A 84 -11.31 22.82 -0.16
C LYS A 84 -10.59 23.84 0.72
N SER A 85 -9.34 23.55 1.08
CA SER A 85 -8.42 24.58 1.56
C SER A 85 -7.68 25.15 0.35
N LYS A 86 -7.64 26.48 0.20
CA LYS A 86 -6.80 27.15 -0.80
C LYS A 86 -5.35 26.97 -0.37
N ASN A 87 -4.70 25.91 -0.82
CA ASN A 87 -3.33 25.60 -0.43
C ASN A 87 -2.40 25.68 -1.65
N VAL A 88 -1.54 26.69 -1.65
CA VAL A 88 -0.39 26.86 -2.57
C VAL A 88 0.52 25.60 -2.57
N ASN A 89 0.39 24.77 -1.53
CA ASN A 89 1.08 23.49 -1.37
C ASN A 89 0.71 22.42 -2.41
N ALA A 90 -0.44 22.52 -3.09
CA ALA A 90 -0.86 21.51 -4.07
C ALA A 90 0.07 21.45 -5.29
N LEU A 91 0.51 22.61 -5.78
CA LEU A 91 1.42 22.70 -6.93
C LEU A 91 2.81 22.18 -6.57
N ASN A 92 3.34 22.57 -5.41
CA ASN A 92 4.62 22.06 -4.91
C ASN A 92 4.59 20.54 -4.71
N ALA A 93 3.49 20.00 -4.17
CA ALA A 93 3.31 18.56 -4.03
C ALA A 93 3.26 17.87 -5.41
N GLY A 94 2.57 18.44 -6.39
CA GLY A 94 2.54 17.94 -7.76
C GLY A 94 3.93 17.89 -8.39
N ILE A 95 4.73 18.96 -8.26
CA ILE A 95 6.11 18.99 -8.76
C ILE A 95 6.96 17.90 -8.09
N ILE A 96 6.85 17.73 -6.78
CA ILE A 96 7.59 16.69 -6.04
C ILE A 96 7.20 15.29 -6.53
N ILE A 97 5.91 15.02 -6.72
CA ILE A 97 5.42 13.72 -7.21
C ILE A 97 5.98 13.44 -8.61
N VAL A 98 5.81 14.39 -9.54
CA VAL A 98 6.29 14.22 -10.92
C VAL A 98 7.80 14.05 -10.97
N SER A 99 8.54 14.86 -10.22
CA SER A 99 10.02 14.76 -10.16
C SER A 99 10.47 13.42 -9.59
N THR A 100 9.77 12.91 -8.57
CA THR A 100 10.06 11.61 -7.97
C THR A 100 9.79 10.48 -8.97
N TYR A 101 8.70 10.54 -9.73
CA TYR A 101 8.36 9.52 -10.73
C TYR A 101 9.35 9.53 -11.90
N LEU A 102 9.75 10.71 -12.37
CA LEU A 102 10.79 10.85 -13.39
C LEU A 102 12.11 10.26 -12.91
N PHE A 103 12.52 10.57 -11.68
CA PHE A 103 13.73 10.02 -11.08
C PHE A 103 13.67 8.49 -10.98
N GLN A 104 12.57 7.93 -10.50
CA GLN A 104 12.35 6.49 -10.44
C GLN A 104 12.35 5.84 -11.83
N GLY A 105 11.74 6.48 -12.83
CA GLY A 105 11.72 5.99 -14.20
C GLY A 105 13.11 6.00 -14.84
N VAL A 106 13.87 7.07 -14.68
CA VAL A 106 15.25 7.18 -15.19
C VAL A 106 16.16 6.17 -14.52
N LEU A 107 16.12 6.07 -13.18
CA LEU A 107 16.92 5.09 -12.44
C LEU A 107 16.53 3.66 -12.80
N GLY A 108 15.22 3.35 -12.83
CA GLY A 108 14.72 2.02 -13.15
C GLY A 108 15.14 1.60 -14.56
N LEU A 109 15.00 2.49 -15.54
CA LEU A 109 15.48 2.24 -16.90
C LEU A 109 17.00 2.06 -16.94
N ALA A 110 17.77 2.92 -16.27
CA ALA A 110 19.23 2.81 -16.24
C ALA A 110 19.69 1.47 -15.65
N MET A 111 19.03 1.01 -14.57
CA MET A 111 19.28 -0.32 -14.00
C MET A 111 18.91 -1.43 -14.97
N SER A 112 17.72 -1.36 -15.57
CA SER A 112 17.21 -2.36 -16.51
C SER A 112 18.10 -2.50 -17.75
N PHE A 113 18.51 -1.38 -18.36
CA PHE A 113 19.48 -1.37 -19.45
C PHE A 113 20.85 -1.88 -19.01
N GLY A 114 21.31 -1.48 -17.81
CA GLY A 114 22.55 -1.97 -17.22
C GLY A 114 22.57 -3.50 -17.10
N PHE A 115 21.47 -4.10 -16.62
CA PHE A 115 21.34 -5.55 -16.55
C PHE A 115 21.20 -6.21 -17.91
N ASN A 116 20.51 -5.58 -18.87
CA ASN A 116 20.37 -6.09 -20.22
C ASN A 116 21.72 -6.22 -20.97
N ILE A 117 22.73 -5.43 -20.60
CA ILE A 117 24.10 -5.57 -21.15
C ILE A 117 24.70 -6.94 -20.79
N PHE A 118 24.41 -7.46 -19.60
CA PHE A 118 24.91 -8.75 -19.12
C PHE A 118 24.02 -9.92 -19.51
N ASP A 119 22.70 -9.71 -19.54
CA ASP A 119 21.72 -10.69 -19.96
C ASP A 119 20.68 -10.09 -20.89
N LYS A 120 20.78 -10.44 -22.18
CA LYS A 120 19.89 -9.92 -23.23
C LYS A 120 18.45 -10.42 -23.12
N GLN A 121 18.16 -11.40 -22.26
CA GLN A 121 16.81 -11.89 -22.00
C GLN A 121 16.00 -10.95 -21.09
N ILE A 122 16.68 -10.01 -20.42
CA ILE A 122 16.03 -9.03 -19.54
C ILE A 122 15.29 -8.01 -20.39
N PHE A 123 13.97 -7.92 -20.22
CA PHE A 123 13.13 -6.95 -20.91
C PHE A 123 13.52 -5.51 -20.50
N PRO A 124 14.09 -4.69 -21.40
CA PRO A 124 14.63 -3.38 -21.02
C PRO A 124 13.59 -2.41 -20.44
N GLY A 125 12.33 -2.56 -20.86
CA GLY A 125 11.22 -1.76 -20.35
C GLY A 125 10.81 -2.07 -18.91
N MET A 126 11.29 -3.16 -18.29
CA MET A 126 10.89 -3.55 -16.94
C MET A 126 11.27 -2.49 -15.90
N GLY A 127 12.30 -1.69 -16.18
CA GLY A 127 12.70 -0.56 -15.36
C GLY A 127 11.58 0.47 -15.13
N LEU A 128 10.63 0.59 -16.06
CA LEU A 128 9.47 1.46 -15.92
C LEU A 128 8.40 0.92 -14.96
N LEU A 129 8.50 -0.33 -14.51
CA LEU A 129 7.66 -0.85 -13.44
C LEU A 129 7.98 -0.20 -12.08
N PHE A 130 9.17 0.40 -11.91
CA PHE A 130 9.53 1.10 -10.66
C PHE A 130 8.59 2.26 -10.32
N PRO A 131 8.40 3.28 -11.17
CA PRO A 131 7.46 4.36 -10.89
C PRO A 131 6.01 3.88 -10.78
N LEU A 132 5.64 2.81 -11.50
CA LEU A 132 4.32 2.21 -11.40
C LEU A 132 4.11 1.54 -10.03
N GLY A 133 5.05 0.70 -9.58
CA GLY A 133 4.94 -0.02 -8.32
C GLY A 133 5.12 0.88 -7.09
N PHE A 134 6.11 1.76 -7.09
CA PHE A 134 6.42 2.64 -5.96
C PHE A 134 5.47 3.83 -5.85
N GLY A 135 5.02 4.36 -7.00
CA GLY A 135 4.19 5.56 -7.06
C GLY A 135 2.70 5.25 -7.20
N GLN A 136 2.32 4.56 -8.28
CA GLN A 136 0.91 4.32 -8.61
C GLN A 136 0.28 3.16 -7.84
N GLY A 137 1.10 2.21 -7.40
CA GLY A 137 0.70 1.07 -6.60
C GLY A 137 0.50 -0.23 -7.41
N PRO A 138 0.08 -1.30 -6.71
CA PRO A 138 0.17 -2.67 -7.20
C PRO A 138 -0.81 -2.96 -8.34
N GLY A 139 -2.00 -2.34 -8.34
CA GLY A 139 -2.98 -2.55 -9.41
C GLY A 139 -2.50 -2.05 -10.77
N GLN A 140 -1.84 -0.88 -10.81
CA GLN A 140 -1.28 -0.33 -12.05
C GLN A 140 -0.03 -1.10 -12.49
N ALA A 141 0.86 -1.43 -11.55
CA ALA A 141 2.05 -2.23 -11.85
C ALA A 141 1.69 -3.62 -12.38
N PHE A 142 0.68 -4.29 -11.79
CA PHE A 142 0.17 -5.58 -12.26
C PHE A 142 -0.43 -5.47 -13.66
N SER A 143 -1.37 -4.55 -13.88
CA SER A 143 -2.06 -4.41 -15.16
C SER A 143 -1.10 -4.10 -16.32
N ILE A 144 -0.20 -3.14 -16.14
CA ILE A 144 0.80 -2.78 -17.16
C ILE A 144 1.82 -3.91 -17.34
N GLY A 145 2.27 -4.53 -16.25
CA GLY A 145 3.17 -5.69 -16.28
C GLY A 145 2.60 -6.83 -17.12
N THR A 146 1.36 -7.23 -16.87
CA THR A 146 0.65 -8.26 -17.64
C THR A 146 0.49 -7.87 -19.11
N GLN A 147 0.26 -6.59 -19.43
CA GLN A 147 0.22 -6.14 -20.82
C GLN A 147 1.57 -6.30 -21.52
N TRP A 148 2.68 -6.07 -20.80
CA TRP A 148 4.04 -6.21 -21.32
C TRP A 148 4.49 -7.67 -21.46
N GLU A 149 3.77 -8.64 -20.90
CA GLU A 149 4.02 -10.06 -21.18
C GLU A 149 3.87 -10.38 -22.66
N LYS A 150 2.92 -9.72 -23.34
CA LYS A 150 2.72 -9.81 -24.80
C LYS A 150 3.92 -9.25 -25.59
N LEU A 151 4.74 -8.44 -24.95
CA LEU A 151 5.95 -7.82 -25.52
C LEU A 151 7.23 -8.59 -25.14
N GLY A 152 7.10 -9.74 -24.46
CA GLY A 152 8.21 -10.61 -24.08
C GLY A 152 8.70 -10.46 -22.63
N LEU A 153 8.01 -9.68 -21.78
CA LEU A 153 8.32 -9.66 -20.35
C LEU A 153 7.81 -10.96 -19.69
N LEU A 154 8.70 -11.81 -19.18
CA LEU A 154 8.28 -13.03 -18.49
C LEU A 154 7.62 -12.70 -17.15
N ASN A 155 6.40 -13.20 -16.93
CA ASN A 155 5.61 -12.98 -15.70
C ASN A 155 5.58 -11.50 -15.27
N GLY A 156 5.29 -10.61 -16.22
CA GLY A 156 5.29 -9.17 -16.02
C GLY A 156 4.30 -8.69 -14.95
N GLY A 157 3.13 -9.33 -14.85
CA GLY A 157 2.17 -9.05 -13.78
C GLY A 157 2.77 -9.33 -12.39
N GLY A 158 3.34 -10.53 -12.21
CA GLY A 158 4.03 -10.91 -10.97
C GLY A 158 5.24 -10.01 -10.66
N ALA A 159 6.03 -9.65 -11.66
CA ALA A 159 7.15 -8.71 -11.50
C ALA A 159 6.67 -7.32 -11.03
N GLY A 160 5.57 -6.82 -11.61
CA GLY A 160 4.94 -5.56 -11.20
C GLY A 160 4.47 -5.60 -9.74
N LEU A 161 3.83 -6.70 -9.32
CA LEU A 161 3.41 -6.90 -7.92
C LEU A 161 4.61 -6.96 -6.96
N ALA A 162 5.68 -7.66 -7.33
CA ALA A 162 6.88 -7.75 -6.51
C ALA A 162 7.55 -6.38 -6.32
N ILE A 163 7.64 -5.58 -7.39
CA ILE A 163 8.17 -4.22 -7.32
C ILE A 163 7.26 -3.34 -6.44
N ALA A 164 5.94 -3.42 -6.60
CA ALA A 164 5.00 -2.69 -5.75
C ALA A 164 5.10 -3.10 -4.27
N ALA A 165 5.25 -4.40 -3.99
CA ALA A 165 5.45 -4.92 -2.63
C ALA A 165 6.75 -4.37 -2.02
N SER A 166 7.84 -4.30 -2.80
CA SER A 166 9.10 -3.69 -2.35
C SER A 166 8.95 -2.19 -2.05
N GLY A 167 8.20 -1.47 -2.89
CA GLY A 167 7.88 -0.06 -2.67
C GLY A 167 7.06 0.17 -1.40
N PHE A 168 6.05 -0.67 -1.16
CA PHE A 168 5.29 -0.66 0.08
C PHE A 168 6.15 -0.98 1.29
N ALA A 169 7.04 -1.97 1.21
CA ALA A 169 7.96 -2.30 2.28
C ALA A 169 8.86 -1.09 2.61
N TRP A 170 9.42 -0.44 1.59
CA TRP A 170 10.23 0.77 1.76
C TRP A 170 9.44 1.92 2.39
N ALA A 171 8.26 2.24 1.84
CA ALA A 171 7.39 3.29 2.36
C ALA A 171 6.93 3.02 3.79
N THR A 172 6.67 1.76 4.11
CA THR A 172 6.22 1.33 5.43
C THR A 172 7.35 1.39 6.45
N ILE A 173 8.49 0.77 6.17
CA ILE A 173 9.62 0.71 7.10
C ILE A 173 10.15 2.14 7.32
N GLY A 174 10.44 2.87 6.24
CA GLY A 174 10.89 4.26 6.31
C GLY A 174 9.86 5.17 6.98
N GLY A 175 8.58 5.03 6.61
CA GLY A 175 7.48 5.81 7.16
C GLY A 175 7.30 5.59 8.66
N ILE A 176 7.34 4.33 9.14
CA ILE A 176 7.25 3.99 10.56
C ILE A 176 8.45 4.56 11.32
N ILE A 177 9.67 4.48 10.77
CA ILE A 177 10.88 5.04 11.40
C ILE A 177 10.73 6.56 11.55
N ILE A 178 10.43 7.26 10.45
CA ILE A 178 10.27 8.72 10.43
C ILE A 178 9.15 9.14 11.39
N LEU A 179 8.01 8.44 11.36
CA LEU A 179 6.87 8.74 12.23
C LEU A 179 7.24 8.62 13.71
N ASN A 180 7.93 7.54 14.11
CA ASN A 180 8.36 7.37 15.49
C ASN A 180 9.37 8.44 15.91
N ILE A 181 10.32 8.81 15.05
CA ILE A 181 11.29 9.89 15.31
C ILE A 181 10.55 11.23 15.51
N LEU A 182 9.62 11.57 14.61
CA LEU A 182 8.87 12.82 14.66
C LEU A 182 7.98 12.91 15.91
N ILE A 183 7.34 11.81 16.32
CA ILE A 183 6.51 11.78 17.53
C ILE A 183 7.35 11.96 18.79
N VAL A 184 8.51 11.29 18.87
CA VAL A 184 9.45 11.47 19.99
C VAL A 184 9.92 12.92 20.07
N ASN A 185 10.27 13.53 18.94
CA ASN A 185 10.72 14.92 18.88
C ASN A 185 9.59 15.91 19.19
N LYS A 186 8.34 15.62 18.79
CA LYS A 186 7.16 16.43 19.16
C LYS A 186 6.84 16.33 20.65
N LYS A 187 6.95 15.15 21.27
CA LYS A 187 6.76 15.00 22.73
C LYS A 187 7.76 15.86 23.52
N LYS A 188 9.04 15.84 23.13
CA LYS A 188 10.07 16.73 23.71
C LYS A 188 9.75 18.22 23.53
N LYS A 189 9.14 18.61 22.41
CA LYS A 189 8.74 20.00 22.13
C LYS A 189 7.48 20.42 22.89
N HIS A 190 6.56 19.50 23.19
CA HIS A 190 5.35 19.78 23.97
C HIS A 190 5.60 19.83 25.49
N GLU A 191 6.63 19.17 26.01
CA GLU A 191 7.08 19.39 27.41
C GLU A 191 7.60 20.82 27.66
N GLN A 192 7.91 21.59 26.60
CA GLN A 192 8.38 22.97 26.71
C GLN A 192 7.32 24.04 26.39
N ILE A 193 6.06 23.68 26.09
CA ILE A 193 5.02 24.66 25.74
C ILE A 193 3.96 24.67 26.84
N GLN A 194 3.81 25.83 27.50
CA GLN A 194 2.76 26.11 28.48
C GLN A 194 1.38 25.75 27.93
N VAL A 195 0.61 25.06 28.78
CA VAL A 195 -0.73 24.56 28.50
C VAL A 195 -1.67 25.71 28.20
N VAL A 196 -1.99 25.93 26.92
CA VAL A 196 -3.13 26.77 26.52
C VAL A 196 -4.41 25.95 26.74
N PRO A 197 -5.42 26.45 27.46
CA PRO A 197 -6.62 25.69 27.77
C PRO A 197 -7.35 25.27 26.49
N LYS A 198 -7.68 23.97 26.45
CA LYS A 198 -8.35 23.27 25.35
C LYS A 198 -9.71 23.93 25.09
N LYS A 199 -9.85 24.63 23.97
CA LYS A 199 -11.15 25.08 23.48
C LYS A 199 -11.97 23.83 23.15
N GLU A 200 -13.03 23.58 23.90
CA GLU A 200 -13.93 22.46 23.70
C GLU A 200 -14.48 22.50 22.27
N MET A 201 -14.09 21.52 21.46
CA MET A 201 -14.77 21.26 20.19
C MET A 201 -16.11 20.64 20.55
N MET A 202 -17.20 21.38 20.36
CA MET A 202 -18.51 20.75 20.20
C MET A 202 -18.43 19.82 18.99
N VAL A 203 -18.33 18.53 19.26
CA VAL A 203 -18.56 17.48 18.28
C VAL A 203 -20.04 17.59 17.92
N LYS A 204 -20.33 17.96 16.67
CA LYS A 204 -21.68 17.90 16.15
C LYS A 204 -21.90 16.46 15.73
N ASP A 205 -22.57 15.70 16.58
CA ASP A 205 -22.95 14.31 16.29
C ASP A 205 -23.84 14.30 15.05
N TYR A 206 -23.30 13.79 13.94
CA TYR A 206 -24.13 13.27 12.86
C TYR A 206 -24.28 11.78 13.15
N GLU A 207 -25.32 11.42 13.89
CA GLU A 207 -25.83 10.05 13.91
C GLU A 207 -26.46 9.76 12.54
N PHE A 208 -25.61 9.42 11.58
CA PHE A 208 -26.02 8.54 10.49
C PHE A 208 -25.25 7.25 10.70
N SER A 209 -25.99 6.18 10.97
CA SER A 209 -25.46 4.83 11.05
C SER A 209 -24.62 4.57 9.81
N ASP A 210 -23.32 4.29 9.98
CA ASP A 210 -22.35 4.11 8.90
C ASP A 210 -22.79 3.04 7.86
N MET A 211 -23.74 2.17 8.23
CA MET A 211 -24.37 1.18 7.35
C MET A 211 -25.31 1.79 6.30
N ASP A 212 -26.01 2.89 6.60
CA ASP A 212 -26.97 3.49 5.67
C ASP A 212 -26.24 4.22 4.53
N GLY A 213 -25.12 4.88 4.84
CA GLY A 213 -24.29 5.54 3.82
C GLY A 213 -23.69 4.55 2.81
N LEU A 214 -23.32 3.36 3.28
CA LEU A 214 -22.75 2.29 2.46
C LEU A 214 -23.85 1.63 1.59
N THR A 215 -25.05 1.46 2.14
CA THR A 215 -26.21 0.93 1.41
C THR A 215 -26.67 1.88 0.30
N ILE A 216 -26.71 3.18 0.58
CA ILE A 216 -27.06 4.21 -0.42
C ILE A 216 -26.03 4.25 -1.56
N GLN A 217 -24.73 4.08 -1.25
CA GLN A 217 -23.70 4.03 -2.28
C GLN A 217 -23.85 2.82 -3.21
N PHE A 218 -24.22 1.65 -2.68
CA PHE A 218 -24.49 0.47 -3.53
C PHE A 218 -25.70 0.67 -4.43
N VAL A 219 -26.77 1.28 -3.95
CA VAL A 219 -27.98 1.58 -4.75
C VAL A 219 -27.65 2.53 -5.90
N ILE A 220 -26.89 3.59 -5.64
CA ILE A 220 -26.49 4.57 -6.66
C ILE A 220 -25.55 3.94 -7.73
N ILE A 221 -24.77 2.93 -7.37
CA ILE A 221 -23.89 2.21 -8.32
C ILE A 221 -24.68 1.19 -9.15
N SER A 222 -25.88 0.78 -8.70
CA SER A 222 -26.70 -0.26 -9.34
C SER A 222 -27.81 0.25 -10.27
N GLU A 223 -28.04 1.57 -10.34
CA GLU A 223 -28.87 2.24 -11.36
C GLU A 223 -28.01 2.73 -12.54
#